data_AF-A0A2E1W9L4-F1
#
_entry.id   AF-A0A2E1W9L4-F1
#
_cell.length_a   1.000
_cell.length_b   1.000
_cell.length_c   1.000
_cell.angle_alpha   90.00
_cell.angle_beta   90.00
_cell.angle_gamma   90.00
#
_symmetry.space_group_name_H-M   'P 1'
#
loop_
_entity.id
_entity.type
_entity.pdbx_description
1 polymer ?
#
loop_
_entity_poly.entity_id
_entity_poly.type
_entity_poly.pdbx_seq_one_letter_code
_entity_poly.pdbx_strand_id
1 'polypeptide(L)'
;MERKQVLSKEEALDLHHKTLVIDSQQPPATNGFLFNNNMKIKLNELEQKGYKRNQAAGILSSMAAMEISKSNDAKKEYLDLWDKAGVNICSATYAGPPVGLKDVDGAFEASVKGIAQARGIIDSLDGEL
;
A
#
# COMPACT_ATOMS: atom_id res chain seq x y z
N MET A 1 23.94 -14.15 18.00
CA MET A 1 23.24 -14.95 16.96
C MET A 1 23.65 -14.36 15.62
N GLU A 2 24.51 -15.03 14.87
CA GLU A 2 24.87 -14.58 13.52
C GLU A 2 23.64 -14.63 12.62
N ARG A 3 23.34 -13.51 11.95
CA ARG A 3 22.26 -13.49 10.96
C ARG A 3 22.72 -14.30 9.75
N LYS A 4 22.06 -15.44 9.51
CA LYS A 4 22.30 -16.25 8.32
C LYS A 4 21.66 -15.55 7.12
N GLN A 5 22.45 -15.28 6.09
CA GLN A 5 21.96 -14.71 4.84
C GLN A 5 20.97 -15.71 4.21
N VAL A 6 19.75 -15.24 3.93
CA VAL A 6 18.63 -16.12 3.49
C VAL A 6 18.62 -16.30 1.97
N LEU A 7 19.28 -15.41 1.23
CA LEU A 7 19.41 -15.44 -0.23
C LEU A 7 20.89 -15.51 -0.63
N SER A 8 21.19 -16.32 -1.63
CA SER A 8 22.48 -16.32 -2.34
C SER A 8 22.66 -15.02 -3.14
N LYS A 9 23.89 -14.80 -3.62
CA LYS A 9 24.24 -13.62 -4.41
C LYS A 9 23.43 -13.56 -5.71
N GLU A 10 23.30 -14.69 -6.40
CA GLU A 10 22.52 -14.80 -7.63
C GLU A 10 21.02 -14.55 -7.38
N GLU A 11 20.45 -15.10 -6.30
CA GLU A 11 19.03 -14.88 -5.93
C GLU A 11 18.75 -13.42 -5.56
N ALA A 12 19.69 -12.75 -4.89
CA ALA A 12 19.56 -11.33 -4.59
C ALA A 12 19.64 -10.46 -5.85
N LEU A 13 20.51 -10.82 -6.80
CA LEU A 13 20.63 -10.11 -8.08
C LEU A 13 19.36 -10.27 -8.93
N ASP A 14 18.84 -11.50 -8.99
CA ASP A 14 17.60 -11.81 -9.70
C ASP A 14 16.41 -11.07 -9.10
N LEU A 15 16.29 -11.03 -7.76
CA LEU A 15 15.29 -10.23 -7.06
C LEU A 15 15.41 -8.75 -7.42
N HIS A 16 16.62 -8.20 -7.41
CA HIS A 16 16.89 -6.80 -7.74
C HIS A 16 16.47 -6.45 -9.18
N HIS A 17 16.78 -7.30 -10.15
CA HIS A 17 16.37 -7.09 -11.54
C HIS A 17 14.86 -7.25 -11.78
N LYS A 18 14.16 -7.89 -10.85
CA LYS A 18 12.71 -8.11 -10.88
C LYS A 18 11.92 -7.14 -9.99
N THR A 19 12.60 -6.24 -9.29
CA THR A 19 11.95 -5.27 -8.40
C THR A 19 12.07 -3.85 -8.94
N LEU A 20 10.95 -3.15 -9.02
CA LEU A 20 10.89 -1.71 -9.29
C LEU A 20 10.90 -0.97 -7.95
N VAL A 21 11.97 -0.22 -7.67
CA VAL A 21 12.07 0.63 -6.48
C VAL A 21 11.77 2.07 -6.88
N ILE A 22 10.70 2.65 -6.33
CA ILE A 22 10.37 4.07 -6.53
C ILE A 22 10.63 4.80 -5.21
N ASP A 23 11.71 5.57 -5.19
CA ASP A 23 12.09 6.43 -4.07
C ASP A 23 11.40 7.79 -4.23
N SER A 24 10.26 7.92 -3.54
CA SER A 24 9.60 9.20 -3.27
C SER A 24 9.39 9.24 -1.77
N GLN A 25 9.42 10.43 -1.15
CA GLN A 25 8.92 10.58 0.22
C GLN A 25 7.46 10.12 0.22
N GLN A 26 7.25 8.88 0.65
CA GLN A 26 6.00 8.17 0.51
C GLN A 26 5.16 8.38 1.77
N PRO A 27 3.83 8.40 1.66
CA PRO A 27 2.96 8.44 2.82
C PRO A 27 3.22 7.22 3.71
N PRO A 28 3.08 7.32 5.04
CA PRO A 28 3.48 6.28 5.97
C PRO A 28 2.88 4.89 5.73
N ALA A 29 1.58 4.81 5.45
CA ALA A 29 1.00 3.62 4.83
C ALA A 29 0.02 3.98 3.73
N THR A 30 0.06 3.16 2.67
CA THR A 30 -0.77 3.31 1.47
C THR A 30 -1.62 2.06 1.19
N ASN A 31 -1.45 1.00 1.99
CA ASN A 31 -2.26 -0.22 1.95
C ASN A 31 -2.27 -0.91 3.34
N GLY A 32 -3.21 -1.84 3.55
CA GLY A 32 -3.23 -2.70 4.75
C GLY A 32 -3.79 -2.07 6.03
N PHE A 33 -4.41 -0.90 5.95
CA PHE A 33 -5.01 -0.20 7.09
C PHE A 33 -6.46 0.21 6.82
N LEU A 34 -7.19 0.55 7.88
CA LEU A 34 -8.51 1.18 7.85
C LEU A 34 -8.43 2.43 8.72
N PHE A 35 -8.56 3.62 8.14
CA PHE A 35 -8.43 4.86 8.90
C PHE A 35 -9.79 5.53 9.20
N ASN A 36 -10.79 5.32 8.33
CA ASN A 36 -12.11 5.91 8.51
C ASN A 36 -13.24 4.86 8.64
N ASN A 37 -14.43 5.33 9.04
CA ASN A 37 -15.58 4.44 9.24
C ASN A 37 -16.14 3.87 7.92
N ASN A 38 -16.03 4.61 6.81
CA ASN A 38 -16.47 4.14 5.49
C ASN A 38 -15.70 2.87 5.08
N MET A 39 -14.40 2.82 5.35
CA MET A 39 -13.57 1.65 5.09
C MET A 39 -13.94 0.46 5.98
N LYS A 40 -14.29 0.69 7.25
CA LYS A 40 -14.75 -0.38 8.16
C LYS A 40 -16.07 -0.98 7.68
N ILE A 41 -17.02 -0.13 7.27
CA ILE A 41 -18.29 -0.56 6.69
C ILE A 41 -18.03 -1.40 5.44
N LYS A 42 -17.17 -0.91 4.54
CA LYS A 42 -16.81 -1.64 3.32
C LYS A 42 -16.17 -3.00 3.60
N LEU A 43 -15.29 -3.11 4.59
CA LEU A 43 -14.69 -4.39 4.97
C LEU A 43 -15.78 -5.38 5.41
N ASN A 44 -16.70 -4.96 6.28
CA ASN A 44 -17.81 -5.82 6.74
C ASN A 44 -18.70 -6.28 5.57
N GLU A 45 -19.00 -5.40 4.60
CA GLU A 45 -19.74 -5.77 3.39
C GLU A 45 -19.00 -6.82 2.55
N LEU A 46 -17.67 -6.71 2.43
CA LEU A 46 -16.85 -7.66 1.66
C LEU A 46 -16.78 -9.03 2.36
N GLU A 47 -16.65 -9.04 3.69
CA GLU A 47 -16.68 -10.26 4.49
C GLU A 47 -18.02 -10.98 4.35
N GLN A 48 -19.15 -10.26 4.46
CA GLN A 48 -20.48 -10.82 4.24
C GLN A 48 -20.68 -11.40 2.85
N LYS A 49 -19.96 -10.88 1.84
CA LYS A 49 -19.95 -11.38 0.47
C LYS A 49 -18.94 -12.52 0.23
N GLY A 50 -18.24 -12.97 1.27
CA GLY A 50 -17.29 -14.09 1.19
C GLY A 50 -15.94 -13.74 0.56
N TYR A 51 -15.56 -12.46 0.50
CA TYR A 51 -14.25 -12.07 -0.02
C TYR A 51 -13.13 -12.54 0.92
N LYS A 52 -12.06 -13.06 0.33
CA LYS A 52 -10.83 -13.35 1.08
C LYS A 52 -10.10 -12.06 1.43
N ARG A 53 -9.32 -12.10 2.52
CA ARG A 53 -8.56 -10.95 3.03
C ARG A 53 -7.69 -10.26 1.97
N ASN A 54 -7.02 -11.03 1.12
CA ASN A 54 -6.19 -10.50 0.03
C ASN A 54 -7.02 -9.78 -1.06
N GLN A 55 -8.22 -10.28 -1.36
CA GLN A 55 -9.14 -9.63 -2.30
C GLN A 55 -9.70 -8.32 -1.71
N ALA A 56 -10.07 -8.35 -0.43
CA ALA A 56 -10.56 -7.16 0.27
C ALA A 56 -9.48 -6.07 0.38
N ALA A 57 -8.23 -6.45 0.65
CA ALA A 57 -7.11 -5.51 0.79
C ALA A 57 -6.89 -4.63 -0.45
N GLY A 58 -7.00 -5.19 -1.67
CA GLY A 58 -6.86 -4.41 -2.90
C GLY A 58 -7.99 -3.40 -3.12
N ILE A 59 -9.22 -3.76 -2.75
CA ILE A 59 -10.39 -2.87 -2.81
C ILE A 59 -10.24 -1.73 -1.81
N LEU A 60 -9.88 -2.06 -0.57
CA LEU A 60 -9.73 -1.10 0.52
C LEU A 60 -8.58 -0.12 0.27
N SER A 61 -7.45 -0.58 -0.29
CA SER A 61 -6.34 0.32 -0.66
C SER A 61 -6.76 1.32 -1.73
N SER A 62 -7.58 0.89 -2.70
CA SER A 62 -8.14 1.79 -3.71
C SER A 62 -9.14 2.79 -3.11
N MET A 63 -9.93 2.34 -2.13
CA MET A 63 -10.86 3.19 -1.39
C MET A 63 -10.13 4.25 -0.58
N ALA A 64 -9.02 3.90 0.08
CA ALA A 64 -8.25 4.84 0.90
C ALA A 64 -7.79 6.07 0.11
N ALA A 65 -7.21 5.84 -1.08
CA ALA A 65 -6.78 6.93 -1.96
C ALA A 65 -7.95 7.84 -2.38
N MET A 66 -9.12 7.26 -2.68
CA MET A 66 -10.32 8.02 -3.06
C MET A 66 -10.93 8.82 -1.91
N GLU A 67 -10.95 8.26 -0.70
CA GLU A 67 -11.48 8.94 0.49
C GLU A 67 -10.63 10.18 0.80
N ILE A 68 -9.30 10.02 0.81
CA ILE A 68 -8.34 11.11 1.06
C ILE A 68 -8.47 12.19 -0.02
N SER A 69 -8.62 11.83 -1.29
CA SER A 69 -8.69 12.82 -2.37
C SER A 69 -10.00 13.60 -2.42
N LYS A 70 -11.07 13.13 -1.76
CA LYS A 70 -12.43 13.70 -1.87
C LYS A 70 -12.92 14.40 -0.61
N SER A 71 -12.31 14.14 0.54
CA SER A 71 -12.82 14.60 1.83
C SER A 71 -11.71 15.15 2.71
N ASN A 72 -11.88 16.40 3.15
CA ASN A 72 -10.98 17.02 4.12
C ASN A 72 -11.05 16.32 5.49
N ASP A 73 -12.21 15.79 5.87
CA ASP A 73 -12.34 15.02 7.11
C ASP A 73 -11.55 13.70 7.01
N ALA A 74 -11.64 13.01 5.87
CA ALA A 74 -10.86 11.80 5.64
C ALA A 74 -9.34 12.11 5.62
N LYS A 75 -8.95 13.22 5.01
CA LYS A 75 -7.57 13.71 5.05
C LYS A 75 -7.10 13.89 6.50
N LYS A 76 -7.89 14.57 7.32
CA LYS A 76 -7.57 14.80 8.73
C LYS A 76 -7.49 13.49 9.52
N GLU A 77 -8.45 12.59 9.36
CA GLU A 77 -8.42 11.28 10.03
C GLU A 77 -7.19 10.44 9.63
N TYR A 78 -6.77 10.55 8.37
CA TYR A 78 -5.54 9.93 7.88
C TYR A 78 -4.31 10.53 8.56
N LEU A 79 -4.17 11.86 8.58
CA LEU A 79 -3.05 12.55 9.23
C LEU A 79 -3.00 12.30 10.75
N ASP A 80 -4.15 12.33 11.43
CA ASP A 80 -4.27 12.04 12.87
C ASP A 80 -3.83 10.62 13.21
N LEU A 81 -4.04 9.65 12.31
CA LEU A 81 -3.56 8.28 12.47
C LEU A 81 -2.01 8.26 12.48
N TRP A 82 -1.38 9.05 11.62
CA TRP A 82 0.08 9.11 11.51
C TRP A 82 0.75 9.84 12.66
N ASP A 83 0.19 10.99 13.04
CA ASP A 83 0.65 11.75 14.20
C ASP A 83 0.64 10.88 15.46
N LYS A 84 -0.46 10.16 15.70
CA LYS A 84 -0.57 9.20 16.83
C LYS A 84 0.41 8.04 16.73
N ALA A 85 0.78 7.60 15.53
CA ALA A 85 1.77 6.54 15.33
C ALA A 85 3.21 7.04 15.52
N GLY A 86 3.44 8.36 15.56
CA GLY A 86 4.77 8.95 15.67
C GLY A 86 5.64 8.73 14.43
N VAL A 87 5.03 8.46 13.27
CA VAL A 87 5.75 8.18 12.02
C VAL A 87 5.81 9.45 11.18
N ASN A 88 7.03 9.92 10.92
CA ASN A 88 7.32 11.13 10.14
C ASN A 88 7.83 10.85 8.72
N ILE A 89 8.30 9.64 8.46
CA ILE A 89 8.74 9.19 7.13
C ILE A 89 8.51 7.69 7.00
N CYS A 90 8.16 7.24 5.80
CA CYS A 90 8.15 5.83 5.46
C CYS A 90 8.68 5.59 4.05
N SER A 91 9.12 4.35 3.83
CA SER A 91 9.45 3.83 2.52
C SER A 91 8.55 2.63 2.26
N ALA A 92 7.91 2.61 1.09
CA ALA A 92 7.02 1.54 0.68
C ALA A 92 7.61 0.82 -0.54
N THR A 93 7.52 -0.51 -0.55
CA THR A 93 7.82 -1.33 -1.73
C THR A 93 6.50 -1.79 -2.35
N TYR A 94 6.28 -1.46 -3.63
CA TYR A 94 5.15 -1.94 -4.41
C TYR A 94 5.61 -3.08 -5.31
N ALA A 95 5.51 -4.29 -4.78
CA ALA A 95 5.77 -5.49 -5.54
C ALA A 95 4.45 -6.24 -5.81
N GLY A 96 4.27 -6.71 -7.04
CA GLY A 96 3.25 -7.70 -7.38
C GLY A 96 3.42 -8.96 -6.51
N PRO A 97 2.33 -9.71 -6.21
CA PRO A 97 2.35 -10.68 -5.14
C PRO A 97 3.36 -11.83 -5.37
N PRO A 98 4.07 -12.31 -4.33
CA PRO A 98 5.08 -13.37 -4.50
C PRO A 98 4.53 -14.79 -4.72
N VAL A 99 3.22 -15.00 -4.87
CA VAL A 99 2.67 -16.37 -4.90
C VAL A 99 1.49 -16.51 -5.86
N GLY A 100 1.64 -17.39 -6.86
CA GLY A 100 0.55 -17.96 -7.65
C GLY A 100 0.23 -17.30 -8.99
N LEU A 101 0.83 -16.15 -9.31
CA LEU A 101 0.75 -15.56 -10.65
C LEU A 101 1.92 -16.06 -11.48
N LYS A 102 1.63 -16.79 -12.56
CA LYS A 102 2.60 -17.08 -13.63
C LYS A 102 2.85 -15.88 -14.56
N ASP A 103 2.20 -14.75 -14.25
CA ASP A 103 2.02 -13.63 -15.16
C ASP A 103 2.71 -12.37 -14.63
N VAL A 104 3.81 -12.02 -15.28
CA VAL A 104 4.62 -10.83 -14.98
C VAL A 104 3.83 -9.55 -15.24
N ASP A 105 2.89 -9.57 -16.20
CA ASP A 105 2.10 -8.40 -16.55
C ASP A 105 1.15 -8.04 -15.41
N GLY A 106 0.50 -9.03 -14.79
CA GLY A 106 -0.33 -8.82 -13.60
C GLY A 106 0.45 -8.29 -12.39
N ALA A 107 1.71 -8.71 -12.23
CA ALA A 107 2.58 -8.18 -11.18
C ALA A 107 2.98 -6.72 -11.46
N PHE A 108 3.27 -6.39 -12.72
CA PHE A 108 3.55 -5.03 -13.16
C PHE A 108 2.34 -4.10 -12.96
N GLU A 109 1.15 -4.50 -13.42
CA GLU A 109 -0.09 -3.74 -13.26
C GLU A 109 -0.42 -3.47 -11.79
N ALA A 110 -0.28 -4.47 -10.92
CA ALA A 110 -0.51 -4.32 -9.49
C ALA A 110 0.48 -3.32 -8.86
N SER A 111 1.75 -3.36 -9.28
CA SER A 111 2.78 -2.45 -8.79
C SER A 111 2.50 -1.02 -9.25
N VAL A 112 2.23 -0.81 -10.54
CA VAL A 112 1.87 0.51 -11.11
C VAL A 112 0.63 1.08 -10.43
N LYS A 113 -0.40 0.26 -10.18
CA LYS A 113 -1.59 0.68 -9.45
C LYS A 113 -1.27 1.16 -8.03
N GLY A 114 -0.44 0.41 -7.30
CA GLY A 114 -0.02 0.79 -5.94
C GLY A 114 0.76 2.12 -5.91
N ILE A 115 1.69 2.28 -6.86
CA ILE A 115 2.45 3.52 -7.06
C ILE A 115 1.52 4.70 -7.34
N ALA A 116 0.57 4.54 -8.27
CA ALA A 116 -0.37 5.59 -8.64
C ALA A 116 -1.26 6.00 -7.46
N GLN A 117 -1.69 5.04 -6.65
CA GLN A 117 -2.48 5.31 -5.43
C GLN A 117 -1.66 6.10 -4.41
N ALA A 118 -0.42 5.70 -4.16
CA ALA A 118 0.47 6.42 -3.27
C ALA A 118 0.71 7.86 -3.73
N ARG A 119 1.00 8.04 -5.03
CA ARG A 119 1.17 9.38 -5.62
C ARG A 119 -0.09 10.24 -5.47
N GLY A 120 -1.25 9.67 -5.74
CA GLY A 120 -2.54 10.35 -5.56
C GLY A 120 -2.78 10.80 -4.13
N ILE A 121 -2.37 10.01 -3.13
CA ILE A 121 -2.42 10.40 -1.72
C ILE A 121 -1.48 11.59 -1.45
N ILE A 122 -0.21 11.51 -1.90
CA ILE A 122 0.77 12.61 -1.74
C ILE A 122 0.22 13.91 -2.34
N ASP A 123 -0.24 13.86 -3.59
CA ASP A 123 -0.76 15.02 -4.30
C ASP A 123 -2.02 15.58 -3.62
N SER A 124 -2.85 14.73 -3.02
CA SER A 124 -4.04 15.17 -2.28
C SER A 124 -3.70 15.84 -0.95
N LEU A 125 -2.54 15.51 -0.36
CA LEU A 125 -2.10 16.03 0.93
C LEU A 125 -1.36 17.36 0.82
N ASP A 126 -0.95 17.79 -0.39
CA ASP A 126 -0.38 19.13 -0.66
C ASP A 126 0.73 19.58 0.33
N GLY A 127 1.59 18.63 0.73
CA GLY A 127 2.70 18.89 1.64
C GLY A 127 2.35 18.87 3.14
N GLU A 128 1.16 18.41 3.52
CA GLU A 128 0.73 18.23 4.92
C GLU A 128 1.32 16.97 5.61
N LEU A 129 2.21 16.23 4.94
CA LEU A 129 2.92 15.04 5.47
C LEU A 129 4.20 15.40 6.23
#